data_AF-X1G0G6-F1
#
_entry.id   AF-X1G0G6-F1
#
_cell.length_a   1.000
_cell.length_b   1.000
_cell.length_c   1.000
_cell.angle_alpha   90.00
_cell.angle_beta   90.00
_cell.angle_gamma   90.00
#
_symmetry.space_group_name_H-M   'P 1'
#
loop_
_entity.id
_entity.type
_entity.pdbx_description
1 polymer ?
#
loop_
_entity_poly.entity_id
_entity_poly.type
_entity_poly.pdbx_seq_one_letter_code
_entity_poly.pdbx_strand_id
1 'polypeptide(L)' 'MPKLIVTVTDETNSAFRATCKKLYGDKVGGLSIGAEQALKEWIEKHNVS' A
#
# COMPACT_ATOMS: atom_id res chain seq x y z
N MET A 1 -1.84 -9.14 -14.82
CA MET A 1 -1.92 -7.93 -13.96
C MET A 1 -0.67 -7.11 -14.17
N PRO A 2 -0.78 -5.79 -14.43
CA PRO A 2 0.38 -4.91 -14.48
C PRO A 2 1.13 -4.94 -13.13
N LYS A 3 2.45 -4.80 -13.16
CA LYS A 3 3.32 -4.85 -11.99
C LYS A 3 3.90 -3.46 -11.72
N LEU A 4 3.68 -2.94 -10.52
CA LEU A 4 4.32 -1.73 -10.03
C LEU A 4 5.44 -2.12 -9.05
N ILE A 5 6.63 -1.53 -9.22
CA ILE A 5 7.74 -1.66 -8.26
C ILE A 5 7.92 -0.30 -7.61
N VAL A 6 7.81 -0.25 -6.29
CA VAL A 6 7.98 0.98 -5.49
C VAL A 6 9.15 0.78 -4.56
N THR A 7 10.07 1.73 -4.57
CA THR A 7 11.19 1.78 -3.63
C THR A 7 10.91 2.88 -2.62
N VAL A 8 10.92 2.52 -1.34
CA VAL A 8 10.71 3.43 -0.21
C VAL A 8 11.80 3.21 0.83
N THR A 9 11.89 4.10 1.81
CA THR A 9 12.80 3.92 2.95
C THR A 9 12.39 2.71 3.80
N ASP A 10 13.36 2.12 4.51
CA ASP A 10 13.10 0.97 5.40
C ASP A 10 12.10 1.31 6.51
N GLU A 11 12.15 2.55 7.02
CA GLU A 11 11.18 3.07 7.99
C GLU A 11 9.76 3.04 7.42
N THR A 12 9.57 3.56 6.20
CA THR A 12 8.26 3.58 5.53
C THR A 12 7.76 2.17 5.26
N ASN A 13 8.63 1.28 4.77
CA ASN A 13 8.29 -0.12 4.53
C ASN A 13 7.86 -0.85 5.82
N SER A 14 8.57 -0.59 6.93
CA SER A 14 8.25 -1.17 8.23
C SER A 14 6.91 -0.70 8.77
N ALA A 15 6.66 0.62 8.72
CA ALA A 15 5.38 1.21 9.10
C ALA A 15 4.23 0.69 8.23
N PHE A 16 4.43 0.62 6.91
CA PHE A 16 3.44 0.10 5.97
C PHE A 16 3.06 -1.36 6.25
N ARG A 17 4.05 -2.23 6.47
CA ARG A 17 3.82 -3.65 6.80
C ARG A 17 3.07 -3.80 8.13
N ALA A 18 3.43 -3.02 9.15
CA ALA A 18 2.73 -3.03 10.43
C ALA A 18 1.26 -2.61 10.27
N THR A 19 0.99 -1.58 9.46
CA THR A 19 -0.38 -1.13 9.15
C THR A 19 -1.16 -2.19 8.38
N CYS A 20 -0.58 -2.78 7.34
CA CYS A 20 -1.22 -3.86 6.57
C CYS A 20 -1.54 -5.07 7.45
N LYS A 21 -0.64 -5.44 8.38
CA LYS A 21 -0.89 -6.53 9.33
C LYS A 21 -2.06 -6.22 10.26
N LYS A 22 -2.21 -4.97 10.72
CA LYS A 22 -3.36 -4.56 11.55
C LYS A 22 -4.69 -4.62 10.79
N LEU A 23 -4.69 -4.24 9.51
CA LEU A 23 -5.91 -4.17 8.69
C LEU A 23 -6.34 -5.52 8.12
N TYR A 24 -5.37 -6.33 7.66
CA TYR A 24 -5.64 -7.53 6.88
C TYR A 24 -5.15 -8.82 7.55
N GLY A 25 -4.47 -8.74 8.70
CA GLY A 25 -3.90 -9.90 9.37
C GLY A 25 -2.87 -10.62 8.50
N ASP A 26 -2.96 -11.96 8.47
CA ASP A 26 -2.10 -12.84 7.67
C ASP A 26 -2.70 -13.18 6.29
N LYS A 27 -3.63 -12.36 5.78
CA LYS A 27 -4.26 -12.56 4.48
C LYS A 27 -3.22 -12.52 3.34
N VAL A 28 -3.25 -13.54 2.48
CA VAL A 28 -2.46 -13.58 1.25
C VAL A 28 -2.81 -12.36 0.38
N GLY A 29 -1.79 -11.58 0.02
CA GLY A 29 -1.95 -10.37 -0.79
C GLY A 29 -2.29 -9.09 -0.01
N GLY A 30 -2.32 -9.12 1.34
CA GLY A 30 -2.64 -7.93 2.15
C GLY A 30 -1.77 -6.71 1.86
N LEU A 31 -0.49 -6.90 1.52
CA LEU A 31 0.41 -5.81 1.12
C LEU A 31 0.02 -5.18 -0.22
N SER A 32 -0.37 -5.98 -1.21
CA SER A 32 -0.79 -5.47 -2.52
C SER A 32 -2.10 -4.69 -2.40
N ILE A 33 -3.06 -5.22 -1.63
CA ILE A 33 -4.33 -4.55 -1.36
C ILE A 33 -4.09 -3.21 -0.67
N GLY A 34 -3.26 -3.18 0.38
CA GLY A 34 -2.93 -1.95 1.09
C GLY A 34 -2.24 -0.91 0.20
N ALA A 35 -1.37 -1.35 -0.71
CA ALA A 35 -0.68 -0.45 -1.64
C ALA A 35 -1.64 0.13 -2.68
N GLU A 36 -2.51 -0.69 -3.26
CA GLU A 36 -3.54 -0.23 -4.21
C GLU A 36 -4.52 0.76 -3.56
N GLN A 37 -4.94 0.49 -2.33
CA GLN A 37 -5.83 1.38 -1.59
C GLN A 37 -5.15 2.72 -1.28
N ALA A 38 -3.91 2.71 -0.79
CA ALA A 38 -3.16 3.93 -0.50
C ALA A 38 -2.94 4.80 -1.77
N LEU A 39 -2.64 4.17 -2.91
CA LEU A 39 -2.50 4.88 -4.18
C LEU A 39 -3.83 5.47 -4.64
N LYS A 40 -4.92 4.71 -4.54
CA LYS A 40 -6.27 5.17 -4.90
C LYS A 40 -6.67 6.39 -4.06
N GLU A 41 -6.53 6.31 -2.74
CA GLU A 41 -6.84 7.42 -1.82
C GLU A 41 -5.98 8.66 -2.13
N TRP A 42 -4.71 8.46 -2.47
CA TRP A 42 -3.83 9.56 -2.84
C TRP A 42 -4.27 10.24 -4.15
N ILE A 43 -4.60 9.46 -5.19
CA ILE A 43 -5.07 9.97 -6.48
C ILE A 43 -6.38 10.75 -6.30
N GLU A 44 -7.34 10.19 -5.56
CA GLU A 44 -8.63 10.82 -5.26
C GLU A 44 -8.44 12.15 -4.51
N LYS A 45 -7.54 12.17 -3.51
CA LYS A 45 -7.27 13.38 -2.73
C LYS A 45 -6.60 14.49 -3.53
N HIS A 46 -5.77 14.14 -4.51
CA HIS A 46 -5.00 15.11 -5.28
C HIS A 46 -5.61 15.41 -6.64
N ASN A 47 -6.81 14.87 -6.94
CA ASN A 47 -7.54 15.08 -8.18
C ASN A 47 -6.64 14.91 -9.42
N VAL A 48 -5.79 13.86 -9.39
CA VAL A 48 -4.94 13.50 -10.53
C VAL A 48 -5.83 12.81 -11.54
N SER A 49 -6.56 13.61 -12.32
CA SER A 49 -7.50 13.20 -13.36
C SER A 49 -7.26 13.97 -14.64
#